data_AF-A0A1H4HNQ2-F1
#
_entry.id   AF-A0A1H4HNQ2-F1
#
_cell.length_a   1.000
_cell.length_b   1.000
_cell.length_c   1.000
_cell.angle_alpha   90.00
_cell.angle_beta   90.00
_cell.angle_gamma   90.00
#
_symmetry.space_group_name_H-M   'P 1'
#
loop_
_entity.id
_entity.type
_entity.pdbx_description
1 polymer ?
#
loop_
_entity_poly.entity_id
_entity_poly.type
_entity_poly.pdbx_seq_one_letter_code
_entity_poly.pdbx_strand_id
1 'polypeptide(L)'
;MQKIPHVELMMKKKYSKIIIVVVVLLIIASTFILIESLYTKKEVEVNSNYYTGFVARVQKLDDTLSKTSEIETDNEVEQMFDVYTSIILVNDQLTLLKENTKTFPELNVLINDFLIFRGEYGYLVRDQLKGNRADSEVRMKVIKQVKLFLNNLPKEYENSKEFADKFNAAAEHIKPLLHLNF
;
A
#
# COMPACT_ATOMS: atom_id res chain seq x y z
N MET A 1 46.63 12.18 -62.18
CA MET A 1 45.19 11.86 -62.02
C MET A 1 45.08 10.54 -61.28
N GLN A 2 44.89 10.57 -59.96
CA GLN A 2 44.76 9.37 -59.14
C GLN A 2 43.34 8.81 -59.27
N LYS A 3 43.18 7.64 -59.90
CA LYS A 3 41.93 6.88 -59.88
C LYS A 3 41.74 6.34 -58.46
N ILE A 4 40.94 7.03 -57.65
CA ILE A 4 40.43 6.45 -56.40
C ILE A 4 39.66 5.18 -56.79
N PRO A 5 39.99 4.00 -56.25
CA PRO A 5 39.42 2.76 -56.72
C PRO A 5 37.93 2.73 -56.36
N HIS A 6 37.11 2.56 -57.39
CA HIS A 6 35.64 2.61 -57.33
C HIS A 6 35.03 1.70 -56.24
N VAL A 7 35.77 0.66 -55.85
CA VAL A 7 35.45 -0.32 -54.80
C VAL A 7 35.49 0.30 -53.40
N GLU A 8 36.45 1.17 -53.11
CA GLU A 8 36.66 1.78 -51.78
C GLU A 8 35.54 2.79 -51.46
N LEU A 9 35.08 3.51 -52.48
CA LEU A 9 33.95 4.44 -52.42
C LEU A 9 32.61 3.71 -52.23
N MET A 10 32.47 2.51 -52.82
CA MET A 10 31.30 1.64 -52.65
C MET A 10 31.25 1.02 -51.25
N MET A 11 32.38 0.60 -50.69
CA MET A 11 32.48 0.10 -49.31
C MET A 11 32.16 1.21 -48.29
N LYS A 12 32.72 2.42 -48.42
CA LYS A 12 32.36 3.56 -47.55
C LYS A 12 30.86 3.89 -47.58
N LYS A 13 30.20 3.83 -48.74
CA LYS A 13 28.74 4.01 -48.85
C LYS A 13 27.94 2.90 -48.17
N LYS A 14 28.38 1.64 -48.24
CA LYS A 14 27.73 0.52 -47.53
C LYS A 14 27.89 0.65 -46.01
N TYR A 15 29.10 0.93 -45.52
CA TYR A 15 29.33 1.18 -44.09
C TYR A 15 28.55 2.39 -43.57
N SER A 16 28.48 3.48 -44.35
CA SER A 16 27.67 4.66 -44.00
C SER A 16 26.18 4.33 -43.87
N LYS A 17 25.60 3.52 -44.77
CA LYS A 17 24.20 3.06 -44.66
C LYS A 17 23.98 2.17 -43.43
N ILE A 18 24.90 1.25 -43.14
CA ILE A 18 24.81 0.38 -41.96
C ILE A 18 24.89 1.21 -40.67
N ILE A 19 25.80 2.19 -40.60
CA ILE A 19 25.91 3.10 -39.45
C ILE A 19 24.61 3.86 -39.24
N ILE A 20 23.99 4.40 -40.30
CA ILE A 20 22.70 5.09 -40.19
C ILE A 20 21.62 4.16 -39.61
N VAL A 21 21.53 2.91 -40.08
CA VAL A 21 20.55 1.94 -39.56
C VAL A 21 20.80 1.62 -38.09
N VAL A 22 22.06 1.42 -37.69
CA VAL A 22 22.42 1.17 -36.28
C VAL A 22 22.09 2.37 -35.40
N VAL A 23 22.40 3.59 -35.84
CA VAL A 23 22.07 4.81 -35.10
C VAL A 23 20.55 4.95 -34.94
N VAL A 24 19.77 4.67 -35.98
CA VAL A 24 18.30 4.69 -35.89
C VAL A 24 17.79 3.66 -34.88
N LEU A 25 18.33 2.44 -34.87
CA LEU A 25 17.95 1.41 -33.89
C LEU A 25 18.29 1.82 -32.45
N LEU A 26 19.45 2.45 -32.23
CA LEU A 26 19.85 2.97 -30.91
C LEU A 26 18.93 4.11 -30.46
N ILE A 27 18.54 5.00 -31.37
CA ILE A 27 17.55 6.05 -31.05
C ILE A 27 16.24 5.41 -30.64
N ILE A 28 15.71 4.45 -31.40
CA ILE A 28 14.45 3.75 -31.08
C ILE A 28 14.54 3.07 -29.70
N ALA A 29 15.62 2.31 -29.46
CA ALA A 29 15.84 1.63 -28.19
C ALA A 29 15.92 2.63 -27.01
N SER A 30 16.66 3.73 -27.17
CA SER A 30 16.76 4.75 -26.13
C SER A 30 15.42 5.45 -25.85
N THR A 31 14.62 5.74 -26.88
CA THR A 31 13.27 6.28 -26.70
C THR A 31 12.34 5.30 -25.99
N PHE A 32 12.43 4.01 -26.29
CA PHE A 32 11.62 2.98 -25.63
C PHE A 32 11.95 2.89 -24.13
N ILE A 33 13.24 2.84 -23.79
CA ILE A 33 13.72 2.84 -22.40
C ILE A 33 13.27 4.09 -21.65
N LEU A 34 13.36 5.27 -22.28
CA LEU A 34 12.91 6.53 -21.69
C LEU A 34 11.42 6.49 -21.35
N ILE A 35 10.59 6.06 -22.30
CA ILE A 35 9.14 5.94 -22.12
C ILE A 35 8.83 4.96 -20.99
N GLU A 36 9.44 3.77 -20.98
CA GLU A 36 9.26 2.77 -19.93
C GLU A 36 9.66 3.30 -18.55
N SER A 37 10.77 4.03 -18.45
CA SER A 37 11.19 4.66 -17.18
C SER A 37 10.19 5.71 -16.68
N LEU A 38 9.57 6.48 -17.59
CA LEU A 38 8.58 7.50 -17.25
C LEU A 38 7.28 6.88 -16.74
N TYR A 39 6.81 5.82 -17.41
CA TYR A 39 5.65 5.05 -16.94
C TYR A 39 5.90 4.44 -15.58
N THR A 40 7.08 3.83 -15.37
CA THR A 40 7.46 3.23 -14.09
C THR A 40 7.51 4.26 -12.95
N LYS A 41 8.08 5.45 -13.20
CA LYS A 41 8.10 6.54 -12.21
C LYS A 41 6.70 6.99 -11.81
N LYS A 42 5.83 7.21 -12.81
CA LYS A 42 4.44 7.63 -12.57
C LYS A 42 3.68 6.57 -11.77
N GLU A 43 3.89 5.29 -12.07
CA GLU A 43 3.28 4.19 -11.33
C GLU A 43 3.74 4.14 -9.87
N VAL A 44 5.05 4.28 -9.62
CA VAL A 44 5.60 4.33 -8.25
C VAL A 44 5.06 5.52 -7.46
N GLU A 45 4.92 6.69 -8.09
CA GLU A 45 4.34 7.88 -7.48
C GLU A 45 2.87 7.67 -7.07
N VAL A 46 2.07 7.12 -7.98
CA VAL A 46 0.66 6.79 -7.70
C VAL A 46 0.58 5.79 -6.54
N ASN A 47 1.34 4.70 -6.59
CA ASN A 47 1.35 3.69 -5.53
C ASN A 47 1.76 4.28 -4.18
N SER A 48 2.78 5.14 -4.17
CA SER A 48 3.25 5.84 -2.98
C SER A 48 2.17 6.72 -2.37
N ASN A 49 1.47 7.53 -3.18
CA ASN A 49 0.42 8.42 -2.67
C ASN A 49 -0.74 7.66 -2.01
N TYR A 50 -1.22 6.58 -2.64
CA TYR A 50 -2.27 5.76 -2.05
C TYR A 50 -1.81 5.05 -0.78
N TYR A 51 -0.55 4.57 -0.77
CA TYR A 51 0.04 3.93 0.39
C TYR A 51 0.22 4.88 1.57
N THR A 52 0.73 6.09 1.34
CA THR A 52 0.82 7.14 2.35
C THR A 52 -0.56 7.48 2.91
N GLY A 53 -1.58 7.59 2.05
CA GLY A 53 -2.96 7.77 2.48
C GLY A 53 -3.44 6.64 3.38
N PHE A 54 -3.13 5.38 3.05
CA PHE A 54 -3.43 4.22 3.88
C PHE A 54 -2.75 4.28 5.24
N VAL A 55 -1.43 4.51 5.30
CA VAL A 55 -0.67 4.62 6.55
C VAL A 55 -1.24 5.73 7.43
N ALA A 56 -1.61 6.89 6.86
CA ALA A 56 -2.22 7.98 7.61
C ALA A 56 -3.56 7.60 8.26
N ARG A 57 -4.37 6.74 7.62
CA ARG A 57 -5.61 6.22 8.22
C ARG A 57 -5.34 5.25 9.36
N VAL A 58 -4.31 4.41 9.25
CA VAL A 58 -3.91 3.51 10.34
C VAL A 58 -3.37 4.29 11.54
N GLN A 59 -2.57 5.34 11.30
CA GLN A 59 -2.12 6.26 12.34
C GLN A 59 -3.31 6.92 13.05
N LYS A 60 -4.29 7.39 12.28
CA LYS A 60 -5.50 7.99 12.84
C LYS A 60 -6.28 6.99 13.71
N LEU A 61 -6.34 5.72 13.31
CA LEU A 61 -6.97 4.67 14.10
C LEU A 61 -6.23 4.44 15.43
N ASP A 62 -4.90 4.36 15.41
CA ASP A 62 -4.06 4.22 16.63
C ASP A 62 -4.22 5.42 17.58
N ASP A 63 -4.27 6.64 17.04
CA ASP A 63 -4.53 7.87 17.80
C ASP A 63 -5.91 7.83 18.46
N THR A 64 -6.95 7.42 17.73
CA THR A 64 -8.30 7.28 18.27
C THR A 64 -8.32 6.25 19.39
N LEU A 65 -7.74 5.06 19.16
CA LEU A 65 -7.63 3.99 20.15
C LEU A 65 -6.90 4.44 21.43
N SER A 66 -5.79 5.17 21.28
CA SER A 66 -5.02 5.70 22.41
C SER A 66 -5.85 6.66 23.27
N LYS A 67 -6.61 7.57 22.64
CA LYS A 67 -7.51 8.49 23.36
C LYS A 67 -8.63 7.77 24.11
N THR A 68 -9.16 6.68 23.55
CA THR A 68 -10.20 5.89 24.22
C THR A 68 -9.69 5.09 25.43
N SER A 69 -8.38 4.86 25.52
CA SER A 69 -7.77 4.11 26.64
C SER A 69 -7.53 4.95 27.90
N GLU A 70 -7.54 6.27 27.78
CA GLU A 70 -7.15 7.22 28.85
C GLU A 70 -8.36 7.82 29.60
N ILE A 71 -9.59 7.53 29.19
CA ILE A 71 -10.79 8.24 29.65
C ILE A 71 -11.81 7.27 30.26
N GLU A 72 -11.79 7.13 31.59
CA GLU A 72 -12.87 6.49 32.37
C GLU A 72 -14.08 7.45 32.49
N THR A 73 -14.97 7.53 31.50
CA THR A 73 -16.19 8.38 31.60
C THR A 73 -17.39 7.85 30.81
N ASP A 74 -18.55 8.46 31.08
CA ASP A 74 -19.90 8.25 30.50
C ASP A 74 -19.98 8.23 28.94
N ASN A 75 -18.90 8.52 28.22
CA ASN A 75 -18.86 8.57 26.75
C ASN A 75 -18.22 7.32 26.09
N GLU A 76 -18.11 6.19 26.80
CA GLU A 76 -17.52 4.94 26.29
C GLU A 76 -18.13 4.48 24.95
N VAL A 77 -19.46 4.64 24.78
CA VAL A 77 -20.16 4.30 23.53
C VAL A 77 -19.71 5.17 22.36
N GLU A 78 -19.62 6.49 22.58
CA GLU A 78 -19.20 7.46 21.55
C GLU A 78 -17.76 7.18 21.11
N GLN A 79 -16.89 6.91 22.08
CA GLN A 79 -15.50 6.51 21.85
C GLN A 79 -15.36 5.23 21.03
N MET A 80 -16.13 4.18 21.37
CA MET A 80 -16.16 2.96 20.57
C MET A 80 -16.70 3.21 19.16
N PHE A 81 -17.68 4.10 19.00
CA PHE A 81 -18.19 4.49 17.70
C PHE A 81 -17.15 5.23 16.85
N ASP A 82 -16.33 6.09 17.45
CA ASP A 82 -15.22 6.77 16.78
C ASP A 82 -14.14 5.80 16.29
N VAL A 83 -13.82 4.78 17.11
CA VAL A 83 -12.91 3.70 16.70
C VAL A 83 -13.50 2.92 15.53
N TYR A 84 -14.78 2.53 15.62
CA TYR A 84 -15.46 1.82 14.53
C TYR A 84 -15.45 2.62 13.22
N THR A 85 -15.72 3.91 13.28
CA THR A 85 -15.65 4.82 12.12
C THR A 85 -14.23 4.89 11.57
N SER A 86 -13.22 4.94 12.43
CA SER A 86 -11.82 4.92 12.00
C SER A 86 -11.43 3.60 11.31
N ILE A 87 -11.95 2.45 11.77
CA ILE A 87 -11.76 1.15 11.11
C ILE A 87 -12.39 1.13 9.70
N ILE A 88 -13.57 1.74 9.53
CA ILE A 88 -14.20 1.89 8.21
C ILE A 88 -13.29 2.67 7.26
N LEU A 89 -12.74 3.80 7.71
CA LEU A 89 -11.87 4.64 6.88
C LEU A 89 -10.57 3.93 6.48
N VAL A 90 -10.03 3.04 7.33
CA VAL A 90 -8.90 2.18 6.96
C VAL A 90 -9.28 1.20 5.84
N ASN A 91 -10.44 0.54 5.96
CA ASN A 91 -10.97 -0.37 4.93
C ASN A 91 -11.19 0.33 3.58
N ASP A 92 -11.79 1.52 3.60
CA ASP A 92 -12.03 2.30 2.38
C ASP A 92 -10.71 2.65 1.71
N GLN A 93 -9.70 3.04 2.49
CA GLN A 93 -8.39 3.39 1.94
C GLN A 93 -7.61 2.18 1.43
N LEU A 94 -7.76 1.00 2.03
CA LEU A 94 -7.23 -0.26 1.48
C LEU A 94 -7.89 -0.62 0.14
N THR A 95 -9.19 -0.38 0.02
CA THR A 95 -9.93 -0.58 -1.24
C THR A 95 -9.41 0.36 -2.32
N LEU A 96 -9.26 1.65 -2.00
CA LEU A 96 -8.69 2.64 -2.92
C LEU A 96 -7.26 2.27 -3.33
N LEU A 97 -6.43 1.80 -2.39
CA LEU A 97 -5.09 1.32 -2.67
C LEU A 97 -5.12 0.15 -3.67
N LYS A 98 -5.99 -0.84 -3.47
CA LYS A 98 -6.15 -1.97 -4.40
C LYS A 98 -6.63 -1.54 -5.79
N GLU A 99 -7.60 -0.65 -5.86
CA GLU A 99 -8.22 -0.25 -7.14
C GLU A 99 -7.30 0.61 -8.01
N ASN A 100 -6.36 1.33 -7.39
CA ASN A 100 -5.56 2.34 -8.08
C ASN A 100 -4.06 2.01 -8.16
N THR A 101 -3.63 0.86 -7.64
CA THR A 101 -2.23 0.42 -7.70
C THR A 101 -2.11 -0.94 -8.38
N LYS A 102 -0.92 -1.24 -8.94
CA LYS A 102 -0.61 -2.63 -9.29
C LYS A 102 -0.52 -3.42 -8.00
N THR A 103 -1.47 -4.33 -7.81
CA THR A 103 -1.65 -5.14 -6.62
C THR A 103 -0.34 -5.80 -6.21
N PHE A 104 0.08 -5.58 -4.97
CA PHE A 104 1.14 -6.37 -4.35
C PHE A 104 0.52 -7.59 -3.65
N PRO A 105 1.30 -8.69 -3.46
CA PRO A 105 0.80 -9.91 -2.84
C PRO A 105 0.11 -9.64 -1.49
N GLU A 106 -0.86 -10.47 -1.12
CA GLU A 106 -1.59 -10.42 0.17
C GLU A 106 -2.49 -9.20 0.44
N LEU A 107 -2.51 -8.16 -0.41
CA LEU A 107 -3.41 -7.01 -0.20
C LEU A 107 -4.90 -7.42 -0.11
N ASN A 108 -5.31 -8.41 -0.90
CA ASN A 108 -6.67 -8.96 -0.83
C ASN A 108 -6.97 -9.66 0.50
N VAL A 109 -5.98 -10.36 1.06
CA VAL A 109 -6.10 -11.03 2.35
C VAL A 109 -6.26 -9.98 3.44
N LEU A 110 -5.41 -8.95 3.45
CA LEU A 110 -5.51 -7.87 4.42
C LEU A 110 -6.84 -7.10 4.32
N ILE A 111 -7.35 -6.85 3.11
CA ILE A 111 -8.68 -6.25 2.93
C ILE A 111 -9.76 -7.12 3.57
N ASN A 112 -9.74 -8.43 3.31
CA ASN A 112 -10.70 -9.35 3.90
C ASN A 112 -10.59 -9.37 5.43
N ASP A 113 -9.36 -9.36 5.94
CA ASP A 113 -9.08 -9.36 7.38
C ASP A 113 -9.62 -8.10 8.06
N PHE A 114 -9.39 -6.92 7.48
CA PHE A 114 -9.97 -5.68 8.02
C PHE A 114 -11.48 -5.60 7.85
N LEU A 115 -12.08 -6.23 6.82
CA LEU A 115 -13.53 -6.33 6.68
C LEU A 115 -14.15 -7.18 7.80
N ILE A 116 -13.53 -8.32 8.14
CA ILE A 116 -13.96 -9.15 9.26
C ILE A 116 -13.79 -8.39 10.57
N PHE A 117 -12.62 -7.81 10.81
CA PHE A 117 -12.36 -7.02 12.02
C PHE A 117 -13.37 -5.87 12.20
N ARG A 118 -13.73 -5.18 11.11
CA ARG A 118 -14.82 -4.18 11.12
C ARG A 118 -16.13 -4.77 11.62
N GLY A 119 -16.52 -5.94 11.12
CA GLY A 119 -17.73 -6.64 11.55
C GLY A 119 -17.70 -6.98 13.04
N GLU A 120 -16.62 -7.62 13.49
CA GLU A 120 -16.39 -8.00 14.88
C GLU A 120 -16.45 -6.79 15.82
N TYR A 121 -15.73 -5.72 15.48
CA TYR A 121 -15.76 -4.49 16.28
C TYR A 121 -17.13 -3.81 16.26
N GLY A 122 -17.84 -3.86 15.13
CA GLY A 122 -19.22 -3.38 15.02
C GLY A 122 -20.18 -4.09 15.97
N TYR A 123 -20.01 -5.40 16.21
CA TYR A 123 -20.79 -6.12 17.21
C TYR A 123 -20.50 -5.63 18.63
N LEU A 124 -19.22 -5.38 18.96
CA LEU A 124 -18.84 -4.79 20.25
C LEU A 124 -19.52 -3.44 20.50
N VAL A 125 -19.51 -2.54 19.50
CA VAL A 125 -20.22 -1.25 19.61
C VAL A 125 -21.71 -1.46 19.84
N ARG A 126 -22.32 -2.39 19.10
CA ARG A 126 -23.75 -2.71 19.22
C ARG A 126 -24.11 -3.26 20.60
N ASP A 127 -23.26 -4.09 21.19
CA ASP A 127 -23.52 -4.66 22.52
C ASP A 127 -23.32 -3.63 23.63
N GLN A 128 -22.32 -2.74 23.49
CA GLN A 128 -22.18 -1.59 24.37
C GLN A 128 -23.43 -0.69 24.34
N LEU A 129 -24.01 -0.45 23.15
CA LEU A 129 -25.27 0.30 23.01
C LEU A 129 -26.47 -0.36 23.72
N LYS A 130 -26.44 -1.69 23.92
CA LYS A 130 -27.45 -2.42 24.71
C LYS A 130 -27.17 -2.42 26.21
N GLY A 131 -26.07 -1.81 26.65
CA GLY A 131 -25.63 -1.79 28.05
C GLY A 131 -24.74 -2.98 28.45
N ASN A 132 -24.36 -3.85 27.51
CA ASN A 132 -23.39 -4.91 27.77
C ASN A 132 -21.98 -4.30 27.65
N ARG A 133 -21.29 -4.13 28.77
CA ARG A 133 -19.94 -3.56 28.75
C ARG A 133 -18.99 -4.47 27.97
N ALA A 134 -18.32 -3.92 26.97
CA ALA A 134 -17.26 -4.62 26.25
C ALA A 134 -16.11 -4.96 27.22
N ASP A 135 -15.53 -6.14 27.06
CA ASP A 135 -14.43 -6.60 27.90
C ASP A 135 -13.19 -5.70 27.71
N SER A 136 -12.64 -5.22 28.83
CA SER A 136 -11.39 -4.48 28.87
C SER A 136 -10.23 -5.23 28.22
N GLU A 137 -10.18 -6.56 28.30
CA GLU A 137 -9.15 -7.38 27.66
C GLU A 137 -9.26 -7.31 26.14
N VAL A 138 -10.48 -7.33 25.60
CA VAL A 138 -10.75 -7.20 24.17
C VAL A 138 -10.31 -5.82 23.67
N ARG A 139 -10.62 -4.74 24.39
CA ARG A 139 -10.14 -3.39 24.04
C ARG A 139 -8.63 -3.29 24.03
N MET A 140 -7.97 -3.82 25.07
CA MET A 140 -6.49 -3.84 25.14
C MET A 140 -5.87 -4.67 24.03
N LYS A 141 -6.49 -5.77 23.63
CA LYS A 141 -6.08 -6.60 22.49
C LYS A 141 -6.14 -5.78 21.19
N VAL A 142 -7.23 -5.06 20.94
CA VAL A 142 -7.38 -4.21 19.75
C VAL A 142 -6.29 -3.13 19.71
N ILE A 143 -6.12 -2.38 20.79
CA ILE A 143 -5.10 -1.33 20.90
C ILE A 143 -3.71 -1.90 20.60
N LYS A 144 -3.34 -2.99 21.25
CA LYS A 144 -2.03 -3.61 21.09
C LYS A 144 -1.77 -4.06 19.66
N GLN A 145 -2.74 -4.73 19.04
CA GLN A 145 -2.56 -5.29 17.70
C GLN A 145 -2.53 -4.22 16.61
N VAL A 146 -3.38 -3.20 16.70
CA VAL A 146 -3.33 -2.05 15.77
C VAL A 146 -2.01 -1.31 15.89
N LYS A 147 -1.50 -1.11 17.11
CA LYS A 147 -0.20 -0.46 17.33
C LYS A 147 0.97 -1.29 16.77
N LEU A 148 0.94 -2.62 16.95
CA LEU A 148 1.93 -3.51 16.36
C LEU A 148 1.87 -3.51 14.83
N PHE A 149 0.66 -3.49 14.27
CA PHE A 149 0.46 -3.35 12.83
C PHE A 149 1.10 -2.06 12.32
N LEU A 150 0.76 -0.91 12.92
CA LEU A 150 1.29 0.39 12.53
C LEU A 150 2.82 0.46 12.63
N ASN A 151 3.39 -0.02 13.74
CA ASN A 151 4.84 0.04 13.98
C ASN A 151 5.64 -0.82 13.00
N ASN A 152 5.04 -1.89 12.47
CA ASN A 152 5.69 -2.82 11.55
C ASN A 152 5.41 -2.50 10.08
N LEU A 153 4.49 -1.58 9.77
CA LEU A 153 4.27 -1.12 8.40
C LEU A 153 5.52 -0.38 7.87
N PRO A 154 5.89 -0.59 6.61
CA PRO A 154 6.85 0.28 5.93
C PRO A 154 6.44 1.76 6.04
N LYS A 155 7.41 2.65 6.24
CA LYS A 155 7.09 4.09 6.32
C LYS A 155 6.74 4.68 4.96
N GLU A 156 7.35 4.13 3.91
CA GLU A 156 7.24 4.61 2.54
C GLU A 156 7.03 3.40 1.61
N TYR A 157 6.41 3.64 0.47
CA TYR A 157 6.23 2.63 -0.55
C TYR A 157 7.52 2.43 -1.33
N GLU A 158 7.90 1.18 -1.52
CA GLU A 158 8.95 0.78 -2.46
C GLU A 158 8.43 -0.38 -3.31
N ASN A 159 8.69 -0.34 -4.61
CA ASN A 159 8.39 -1.46 -5.49
C ASN A 159 9.47 -2.54 -5.36
N SER A 160 9.51 -3.20 -4.20
CA SER A 160 10.54 -4.19 -3.85
C SER A 160 9.93 -5.40 -3.14
N LYS A 161 10.63 -6.52 -3.22
CA LYS A 161 10.27 -7.72 -2.44
C LYS A 161 10.35 -7.45 -0.93
N GLU A 162 11.35 -6.67 -0.50
CA GLU A 162 11.53 -6.31 0.91
C GLU A 162 10.34 -5.52 1.46
N PHE A 163 9.81 -4.57 0.68
CA PHE A 163 8.58 -3.87 1.03
C PHE A 163 7.41 -4.84 1.22
N ALA A 164 7.21 -5.75 0.25
CA ALA A 164 6.14 -6.74 0.33
C ALA A 164 6.28 -7.66 1.54
N ASP A 165 7.49 -8.16 1.81
CA ASP A 165 7.76 -9.03 2.96
C ASP A 165 7.48 -8.31 4.30
N LYS A 166 7.89 -7.03 4.44
CA LYS A 166 7.60 -6.21 5.63
C LYS A 166 6.11 -5.90 5.78
N PHE A 167 5.45 -5.54 4.67
CA PHE A 167 4.02 -5.27 4.66
C PHE A 167 3.22 -6.50 5.10
N ASN A 168 3.58 -7.68 4.58
CA ASN A 168 2.93 -8.95 4.93
C ASN A 168 3.18 -9.33 6.38
N ALA A 169 4.40 -9.15 6.88
CA ALA A 169 4.71 -9.38 8.29
C ALA A 169 3.90 -8.44 9.21
N ALA A 170 3.69 -7.19 8.83
CA ALA A 170 2.83 -6.28 9.55
C ALA A 170 1.37 -6.79 9.58
N ALA A 171 0.85 -7.19 8.42
CA ALA A 171 -0.54 -7.66 8.25
C ALA A 171 -0.92 -8.81 9.20
N GLU A 172 0.03 -9.66 9.58
CA GLU A 172 -0.19 -10.74 10.57
C GLU A 172 -0.73 -10.23 11.92
N HIS A 173 -0.47 -8.98 12.28
CA HIS A 173 -1.00 -8.37 13.50
C HIS A 173 -2.51 -8.10 13.46
N ILE A 174 -3.14 -8.15 12.28
CA ILE A 174 -4.60 -8.00 12.16
C ILE A 174 -5.32 -9.33 12.41
N LYS A 175 -4.68 -10.47 12.15
CA LYS A 175 -5.32 -11.80 12.30
C LYS A 175 -5.91 -12.08 13.69
N PRO A 176 -5.28 -11.68 14.81
CA PRO A 176 -5.89 -11.85 16.12
C PRO A 176 -7.20 -11.08 16.31
N LEU A 177 -7.49 -10.09 15.46
CA LEU A 177 -8.68 -9.23 15.53
C LEU A 177 -9.85 -9.76 14.67
N LEU A 178 -9.66 -10.86 13.96
CA LEU A 178 -10.72 -11.51 13.15
C LEU A 178 -11.77 -12.21 14.00
N HIS A 179 -11.40 -12.56 15.23
CA HIS A 179 -12.26 -13.15 16.23
C HIS A 179 -11.98 -12.46 17.55
N LEU A 180 -12.79 -11.46 17.84
CA LEU A 180 -12.81 -10.83 19.15
C LEU A 180 -13.75 -11.73 19.96
N ASN A 181 -13.19 -12.63 20.77
CA ASN A 181 -14.02 -13.54 21.57
C ASN A 181 -14.87 -12.71 22.54
N PHE A 182 -16.14 -12.49 22.19
CA PHE A 182 -17.15 -11.81 23.00
C PHE A 182 -18.30 -12.77 23.35
#